data_AF-A0A942DBB5-F1
#
_entry.id   AF-A0A942DBB5-F1
#
_cell.length_a   1.000
_cell.length_b   1.000
_cell.length_c   1.000
_cell.angle_alpha   90.00
_cell.angle_beta   90.00
_cell.angle_gamma   90.00
#
_symmetry.space_group_name_H-M   'P 1'
#
loop_
_entity.id
_entity.type
_entity.pdbx_description
1 polymer ?
#
loop_
_entity_poly.entity_id
_entity_poly.type
_entity_poly.pdbx_seq_one_letter_code
_entity_poly.pdbx_strand_id
1 'polypeptide(L)'
;MSGTLVFNAASYQAAAINQRQLTTVMADVQTSTLCDGTTIDTDSQGRVLQAVYASGTKVKRNPNYCMVQSSDLGYWIGDKQGRWFPLD
;
A
#
# COMPACT_ATOMS: atom_id res chain seq x y z
N MET A 1 -41.49 -11.82 32.93
CA MET A 1 -40.50 -10.88 33.50
C MET A 1 -39.65 -10.37 32.35
N SER A 2 -39.82 -9.10 31.96
CA SER A 2 -39.07 -8.48 30.86
C SER A 2 -37.81 -7.84 31.45
N GLY A 3 -36.63 -8.33 31.08
CA GLY A 3 -35.34 -7.81 31.55
C GLY A 3 -34.86 -6.73 30.61
N THR A 4 -34.80 -5.48 31.09
CA THR A 4 -34.21 -4.37 30.34
C THR A 4 -32.70 -4.55 30.31
N LEU A 5 -32.11 -4.76 29.13
CA LEU A 5 -30.67 -4.74 28.94
C LEU A 5 -30.19 -3.28 29.04
N VAL A 6 -29.50 -2.96 30.13
CA VAL A 6 -28.89 -1.64 30.36
C VAL A 6 -27.54 -1.62 29.64
N PHE A 7 -27.41 -0.80 28.60
CA PHE A 7 -26.13 -0.59 27.92
C PHE A 7 -25.22 0.26 28.81
N ASN A 8 -24.14 -0.32 29.32
CA ASN A 8 -23.12 0.41 30.08
C ASN A 8 -22.03 0.92 29.14
N ALA A 9 -22.04 2.21 28.82
CA ALA A 9 -21.05 2.84 27.94
C ALA A 9 -19.63 2.80 28.53
N ALA A 10 -19.46 2.63 29.85
CA ALA A 10 -18.14 2.63 30.50
C ALA A 10 -17.31 1.37 30.20
N SER A 11 -17.93 0.30 29.69
CA SER A 11 -17.23 -0.94 29.28
C SER A 11 -16.87 -0.99 27.79
N TYR A 12 -17.25 0.01 27.00
CA TYR A 12 -16.93 0.04 25.57
C TYR A 12 -15.60 0.78 25.35
N GLN A 13 -14.48 0.06 25.50
CA GLN A 13 -13.22 0.56 24.96
C GLN A 13 -13.19 0.25 23.47
N ALA A 14 -13.12 1.28 22.63
CA ALA A 14 -12.87 1.11 21.20
C ALA A 14 -11.62 0.21 21.05
N ALA A 15 -11.76 -0.91 20.34
CA ALA A 15 -10.65 -1.82 20.11
C ALA A 15 -9.47 -1.00 19.59
N ALA A 16 -8.32 -1.12 20.24
CA ALA A 16 -7.12 -0.39 19.82
C ALA A 16 -6.85 -0.69 18.35
N ILE A 17 -6.91 0.33 17.50
CA ILE A 17 -6.55 0.20 16.08
C ILE A 17 -5.05 -0.06 16.05
N ASN A 18 -4.68 -1.32 15.87
CA ASN A 18 -3.29 -1.72 15.69
C ASN A 18 -2.86 -1.35 14.27
N GLN A 19 -2.42 -0.10 14.08
CA GLN A 19 -1.83 0.33 12.81
C GLN A 19 -0.50 -0.39 12.60
N ARG A 20 -0.51 -1.47 11.82
CA ARG A 20 0.70 -2.15 11.39
C ARG A 20 1.22 -1.49 10.13
N GLN A 21 2.28 -0.71 10.25
CA GLN A 21 3.01 -0.22 9.08
C GLN A 21 3.73 -1.42 8.45
N LEU A 22 3.36 -1.75 7.21
CA LEU A 22 4.08 -2.75 6.40
C LEU A 22 5.40 -2.12 5.94
N THR A 23 6.41 -2.16 6.79
CA THR A 23 7.76 -1.69 6.43
C THR A 23 8.45 -2.79 5.60
N THR A 24 8.48 -2.65 4.27
CA THR A 24 9.33 -3.50 3.43
C THR A 24 10.73 -2.90 3.41
N VAL A 25 11.69 -3.53 4.10
CA VAL A 25 13.11 -3.22 3.91
C VAL A 25 13.53 -3.89 2.60
N MET A 26 13.76 -3.09 1.57
CA MET A 26 14.30 -3.59 0.30
C MET A 26 15.83 -3.59 0.42
N ALA A 27 16.45 -4.75 0.53
CA ALA A 27 17.89 -4.89 0.54
C ALA A 27 18.44 -4.69 -0.89
N ASP A 28 19.62 -4.07 -1.01
CA ASP A 28 20.33 -3.86 -2.28
C ASP A 28 19.51 -3.19 -3.38
N VAL A 29 18.85 -2.08 -3.04
CA VAL A 29 18.11 -1.25 -4.02
C VAL A 29 19.06 -0.33 -4.77
N GLN A 30 18.96 -0.35 -6.09
CA GLN A 30 19.53 0.67 -6.97
C GLN A 30 18.42 1.59 -7.48
N THR A 31 18.57 2.88 -7.27
CA THR A 31 17.63 3.91 -7.76
C THR A 31 18.19 4.60 -8.99
N SER A 32 17.40 4.64 -10.06
CA SER A 32 17.69 5.41 -11.27
C SER A 32 16.66 6.52 -11.44
N THR A 33 17.12 7.75 -11.74
CA THR A 33 16.25 8.89 -11.99
C THR A 33 16.27 9.23 -13.48
N LEU A 34 15.10 9.29 -14.10
CA LEU A 34 14.91 9.67 -15.49
C LEU A 34 14.84 11.20 -15.64
N CYS A 35 14.99 11.70 -16.87
CA CYS A 35 14.99 13.14 -17.15
C CYS A 35 13.65 13.85 -16.85
N ASP A 36 12.55 13.09 -16.80
CA ASP A 36 11.23 13.59 -16.44
C ASP A 36 11.02 13.68 -14.92
N GLY A 37 11.97 13.21 -14.11
CA GLY A 37 11.88 13.15 -12.65
C GLY A 37 11.31 11.83 -12.10
N THR A 38 10.96 10.88 -12.97
CA THR A 38 10.55 9.53 -12.57
C THR A 38 11.73 8.80 -11.95
N THR A 39 11.54 8.16 -10.79
CA THR A 39 12.53 7.29 -10.17
C THR A 39 12.12 5.83 -10.32
N ILE A 40 13.09 4.96 -10.63
CA ILE A 40 12.91 3.51 -10.75
C ILE A 40 13.87 2.84 -9.80
N ASP A 41 13.33 2.00 -8.93
CA ASP A 41 14.11 1.18 -8.01
C ASP A 41 14.17 -0.25 -8.51
N THR A 42 15.38 -0.77 -8.63
CA THR A 42 15.66 -2.16 -9.02
C THR A 42 16.39 -2.90 -7.92
N ASP A 43 16.22 -4.22 -7.87
CA ASP A 43 17.07 -5.08 -7.05
C ASP A 43 18.45 -5.32 -7.70
N SER A 44 19.31 -6.05 -7.00
CA SER A 44 20.64 -6.44 -7.48
C SER A 44 20.64 -7.31 -8.75
N GLN A 45 19.48 -7.83 -9.18
CA GLN A 45 19.29 -8.59 -10.42
C GLN A 45 18.70 -7.71 -11.54
N GLY A 46 18.51 -6.42 -11.32
CA GLY A 46 17.92 -5.49 -12.28
C GLY A 46 16.40 -5.60 -12.40
N ARG A 47 15.71 -6.31 -11.49
CA ARG A 47 14.25 -6.41 -11.51
C ARG A 47 13.64 -5.17 -10.87
N VAL A 48 12.66 -4.57 -11.54
CA VAL A 48 11.96 -3.37 -11.03
C VAL A 48 11.11 -3.73 -9.82
N LEU A 49 11.43 -3.09 -8.69
CA LEU A 49 10.71 -3.20 -7.42
C LEU A 49 9.64 -2.12 -7.29
N GLN A 50 9.98 -0.88 -7.64
CA GLN A 50 9.03 0.22 -7.66
C GLN A 50 9.39 1.29 -8.69
N ALA A 51 8.40 2.06 -9.08
CA ALA A 51 8.56 3.30 -9.84
C ALA A 51 7.77 4.42 -9.17
N VAL A 52 8.39 5.58 -8.98
CA VAL A 52 7.72 6.81 -8.55
C VAL A 52 7.75 7.76 -9.73
N TYR A 53 6.59 7.97 -10.33
CA TYR A 53 6.45 8.87 -11.47
C TYR A 53 6.52 10.33 -11.02
N ALA A 54 6.94 11.21 -11.93
CA ALA A 54 6.97 12.65 -11.69
C ALA A 54 5.60 13.24 -11.29
N SER A 55 4.50 12.59 -11.67
CA SER A 55 3.14 12.93 -11.23
C SER A 55 2.87 12.68 -9.74
N GLY A 56 3.78 12.00 -9.03
CA GLY A 56 3.59 11.52 -7.67
C GLY A 56 2.96 10.13 -7.58
N THR A 57 2.51 9.56 -8.70
CA THR A 57 2.00 8.18 -8.76
C THR A 57 3.11 7.21 -8.39
N LYS A 58 2.84 6.26 -7.49
CA LYS A 58 3.79 5.22 -7.09
C LYS A 58 3.27 3.86 -7.51
N VAL A 59 4.12 3.07 -8.16
CA VAL A 59 3.83 1.71 -8.57
C VAL A 59 4.83 0.79 -7.89
N LYS A 60 4.34 -0.12 -7.06
CA LYS A 60 5.16 -1.13 -6.37
C LYS A 60 4.82 -2.50 -6.92
N ARG A 61 5.85 -3.24 -7.34
CA ARG A 61 5.71 -4.61 -7.80
C ARG A 61 6.07 -5.58 -6.69
N ASN A 62 5.16 -6.52 -6.45
CA ASN A 62 5.42 -7.71 -5.66
C ASN A 62 5.34 -8.94 -6.58
N PRO A 63 5.94 -10.08 -6.20
CA PRO A 63 5.88 -11.30 -7.00
C PRO A 63 4.45 -11.79 -7.33
N ASN A 64 3.46 -11.36 -6.55
CA ASN A 64 2.07 -11.82 -6.64
C ASN A 64 1.09 -10.75 -7.14
N TYR A 65 1.42 -9.46 -6.97
CA TYR A 65 0.52 -8.36 -7.27
C TYR A 65 1.30 -7.09 -7.60
N CYS A 66 0.64 -6.18 -8.30
CA CYS A 66 1.09 -4.81 -8.47
C CYS A 66 0.24 -3.91 -7.57
N MET A 67 0.83 -2.93 -6.92
CA MET A 67 0.09 -1.93 -6.15
C MET A 67 0.38 -0.55 -6.72
N VAL A 68 -0.66 0.24 -6.91
CA VAL A 68 -0.55 1.63 -7.39
C VAL A 68 -1.13 2.54 -6.32
N GLN A 69 -0.36 3.54 -5.94
CA GLN A 69 -0.84 4.71 -5.23
C GLN A 69 -0.97 5.85 -6.25
N SER A 70 -2.19 6.29 -6.53
CA SER A 70 -2.41 7.46 -7.38
C SER A 70 -2.02 8.75 -6.66
N SER A 71 -1.85 9.83 -7.42
CA SER A 71 -1.44 11.14 -6.89
C SER A 71 -2.45 11.76 -5.92
N ASP A 72 -3.70 11.33 -5.97
CA ASP A 72 -4.80 11.67 -5.06
C ASP A 72 -4.89 10.76 -3.82
N LEU A 73 -3.85 9.95 -3.58
CA LEU A 73 -3.74 8.99 -2.47
C LEU A 73 -4.67 7.76 -2.57
N GLY A 74 -5.37 7.57 -3.68
CA GLY A 74 -6.10 6.33 -3.97
C GLY A 74 -5.16 5.12 -4.08
N TYR A 75 -5.60 3.96 -3.62
CA TYR A 75 -4.83 2.73 -3.69
C TYR A 75 -5.54 1.69 -4.56
N TRP A 76 -4.77 1.04 -5.44
CA TRP A 76 -5.25 0.00 -6.33
C TRP A 76 -4.31 -1.20 -6.26
N ILE A 77 -4.89 -2.41 -6.27
CA ILE A 77 -4.14 -3.67 -6.44
C ILE A 77 -4.49 -4.28 -7.80
N GLY A 78 -3.45 -4.59 -8.57
CA GLY A 78 -3.52 -5.33 -9.81
C GLY A 78 -3.07 -6.78 -9.60
N ASP A 79 -3.83 -7.74 -10.12
CA ASP A 79 -3.42 -9.15 -10.14
C ASP A 79 -2.57 -9.50 -11.38
N LYS A 80 -2.09 -10.75 -11.46
CA LYS A 80 -1.31 -11.24 -12.62
C LYS A 80 -2.11 -11.33 -13.91
N GLN A 81 -3.43 -11.24 -13.85
CA GLN A 81 -4.33 -11.27 -15.01
C GLN A 81 -4.64 -9.85 -15.51
N GLY A 82 -4.08 -8.82 -14.87
CA GLY A 82 -4.28 -7.41 -15.22
C GLY A 82 -5.60 -6.84 -14.70
N ARG A 83 -6.29 -7.53 -13.79
CA ARG A 83 -7.51 -7.01 -13.14
C ARG A 83 -7.10 -6.08 -12.01
N TRP A 84 -7.78 -4.94 -11.91
CA TRP A 84 -7.49 -3.88 -10.94
C TRP A 84 -8.65 -3.73 -9.96
N PHE A 85 -8.31 -3.63 -8.68
CA PHE A 85 -9.24 -3.53 -7.57
C PHE A 85 -8.85 -2.31 -6.72
N PRO A 86 -9.76 -1.36 -6.48
CA PRO A 86 -9.50 -0.29 -5.53
C PRO A 86 -9.46 -0.86 -4.09
N LEU A 87 -8.73 -0.19 -3.21
CA LEU A 87 -8.59 -0.54 -1.78
C LEU A 87 -9.36 0.44 -0.87
N ASP A 88 -10.36 1.13 -1.43
CA ASP A 88 -11.23 2.11 -0.76
C ASP A 88 -12.19 1.49 0.27
#